data_AF-A0A1F8DZI0-F1
#
_entry.id   AF-A0A1F8DZI0-F1
#
_cell.length_a   1.000
_cell.length_b   1.000
_cell.length_c   1.000
_cell.angle_alpha   90.00
_cell.angle_beta   90.00
_cell.angle_gamma   90.00
#
_symmetry.space_group_name_H-M   'P 1'
#
loop_
_entity.id
_entity.type
_entity.pdbx_description
1 polymer ?
#
loop_
_entity_poly.entity_id
_entity_poly.type
_entity_poly.pdbx_seq_one_letter_code
_entity_poly.pdbx_strand_id
1 'polypeptide(L)'
;MAEKRGVTETTIIAHLEKLVANGTLDPAADLEYLKPERRRFVTMQAALEKTYKKKGSMLLTPAQALLGPSFTFEELRVARLFLITP
;
A
#
# COMPACT_ATOMS: atom_id res chain seq x y z
N MET A 1 8.98 5.16 17.71
CA MET A 1 9.74 6.17 16.94
C MET A 1 10.82 5.47 16.15
N ALA A 2 10.61 5.26 14.85
CA ALA A 2 11.56 4.63 13.95
C ALA A 2 12.60 5.65 13.44
N GLU A 3 13.38 6.23 14.35
CA GLU A 3 14.43 7.21 14.02
C GLU A 3 15.83 6.58 13.86
N LYS A 4 15.95 5.26 13.90
CA LYS A 4 17.26 4.58 13.82
C LYS A 4 17.42 3.75 12.55
N ARG A 5 17.76 4.47 11.47
CA ARG A 5 18.54 4.11 10.27
C ARG A 5 18.19 5.18 9.25
N GLY A 6 19.16 5.77 8.55
CA GLY A 6 18.93 6.84 7.55
C GLY A 6 18.18 6.38 6.30
N VAL A 7 17.05 5.72 6.49
CA VAL A 7 16.21 5.06 5.49
C VAL A 7 14.81 5.61 5.71
N THR A 8 14.25 6.29 4.71
CA THR A 8 12.91 6.87 4.83
C THR A 8 11.85 5.76 4.80
N GLU A 9 10.66 6.02 5.35
CA GLU A 9 9.52 5.09 5.27
C GLU A 9 9.26 4.65 3.81
N THR A 10 9.39 5.59 2.88
CA THR A 10 9.29 5.36 1.43
C THR A 10 10.27 4.30 0.91
N THR A 11 11.50 4.27 1.42
CA THR A 11 12.53 3.28 1.07
C THR A 11 12.22 1.92 1.69
N ILE A 12 11.78 1.88 2.96
CA ILE A 12 11.36 0.62 3.62
C ILE A 12 10.20 -0.01 2.85
N ILE A 13 9.17 0.76 2.54
CA ILE A 13 8.00 0.31 1.77
C ILE A 13 8.45 -0.22 0.40
N ALA A 14 9.40 0.44 -0.27
CA ALA A 14 9.93 -0.04 -1.56
C ALA A 14 10.64 -1.41 -1.44
N HIS A 15 11.33 -1.68 -0.33
CA HIS A 15 11.92 -2.98 -0.08
C HIS A 15 10.84 -4.05 0.20
N LEU A 16 9.83 -3.72 1.00
CA LEU A 16 8.71 -4.62 1.27
C LEU A 16 7.96 -4.98 -0.01
N GLU A 17 7.68 -4.01 -0.89
CA GLU A 17 7.05 -4.25 -2.19
C GLU A 17 7.84 -5.27 -3.04
N LYS A 18 9.18 -5.16 -3.06
CA LYS A 18 10.03 -6.12 -3.80
C LYS A 18 10.00 -7.52 -3.18
N LEU A 19 10.02 -7.61 -1.85
CA LEU A 19 9.97 -8.88 -1.11
C LEU A 19 8.60 -9.56 -1.17
N VAL A 20 7.53 -8.80 -1.35
CA VAL A 20 6.20 -9.36 -1.60
C VAL A 20 6.09 -9.79 -3.06
N ALA A 21 6.55 -8.97 -4.00
CA ALA A 21 6.50 -9.27 -5.43
C ALA A 21 7.33 -10.50 -5.82
N ASN A 22 8.41 -10.81 -5.10
CA ASN A 22 9.22 -12.00 -5.32
C ASN A 22 8.74 -13.22 -4.50
N GLY A 23 7.65 -13.11 -3.74
CA GLY A 23 7.08 -14.19 -2.92
C GLY A 23 7.90 -14.56 -1.67
N THR A 24 8.87 -13.72 -1.26
CA THR A 24 9.68 -13.97 -0.05
C THR A 24 8.92 -13.59 1.23
N LEU A 25 7.99 -12.64 1.13
CA LEU A 25 7.08 -12.24 2.21
C LEU A 25 5.63 -12.44 1.77
N ASP A 26 4.83 -13.06 2.63
CA ASP A 26 3.38 -13.06 2.53
C ASP A 26 2.82 -11.87 3.34
N PRO A 27 2.21 -10.85 2.69
CA PRO A 27 1.63 -9.71 3.38
C PRO A 27 0.63 -10.09 4.47
N ALA A 28 -0.18 -11.14 4.25
CA ALA A 28 -1.22 -11.54 5.17
C ALA A 28 -0.68 -12.23 6.42
N ALA A 29 0.45 -12.92 6.31
CA ALA A 29 1.09 -13.62 7.42
C ALA A 29 2.19 -12.78 8.10
N ASP A 30 3.06 -12.15 7.31
CA ASP A 30 4.28 -11.50 7.80
C ASP A 30 4.11 -10.02 8.10
N LEU A 31 3.16 -9.34 7.44
CA LEU A 31 3.00 -7.88 7.52
C LEU A 31 1.65 -7.45 8.10
N GLU A 32 0.91 -8.35 8.75
CA GLU A 32 -0.43 -8.05 9.29
C GLU A 32 -0.41 -6.83 10.22
N TYR A 33 0.65 -6.66 11.01
CA TYR A 33 0.83 -5.51 11.92
C TYR A 33 0.98 -4.16 11.20
N LEU A 34 1.30 -4.16 9.90
CA LEU A 34 1.35 -2.96 9.05
C LEU A 34 0.01 -2.68 8.37
N LYS A 35 -0.96 -3.59 8.48
CA LYS A 35 -2.25 -3.43 7.81
C LYS A 35 -2.95 -2.18 8.37
N PRO A 36 -3.39 -1.25 7.51
CA PRO A 36 -4.11 -0.07 7.98
C PRO A 36 -5.40 -0.45 8.72
N GLU A 37 -5.88 0.45 9.57
CA GLU A 37 -7.17 0.32 10.25
C GLU A 37 -8.27 -0.06 9.25
N ARG A 38 -9.15 -0.99 9.65
CA ARG A 38 -10.07 -1.69 8.74
C ARG A 38 -10.88 -0.74 7.87
N ARG A 39 -11.45 0.34 8.43
CA ARG A 39 -12.24 1.31 7.67
C ARG A 39 -11.37 2.05 6.66
N ARG A 40 -10.21 2.59 7.10
CA ARG A 40 -9.24 3.23 6.18
C ARG A 40 -8.80 2.28 5.07
N PHE A 41 -8.50 1.02 5.39
CA PHE A 41 -8.09 0.01 4.42
C PHE A 41 -9.15 -0.23 3.35
N VAL A 42 -10.40 -0.47 3.75
CA VAL A 42 -11.52 -0.70 2.80
C VAL A 42 -11.72 0.51 1.89
N THR A 43 -11.61 1.73 2.43
CA THR A 43 -11.70 2.96 1.64
C THR A 43 -10.56 3.06 0.61
N MET A 44 -9.32 2.78 1.01
CA MET A 44 -8.16 2.76 0.10
C MET A 44 -8.29 1.68 -0.97
N GLN A 45 -8.69 0.48 -0.58
CA GLN A 45 -8.93 -0.65 -1.48
C GLN A 45 -9.93 -0.26 -2.58
N ALA A 46 -11.08 0.31 -2.22
CA ALA A 46 -12.08 0.72 -3.20
C ALA A 46 -11.53 1.73 -4.22
N ALA A 47 -10.72 2.70 -3.77
CA ALA A 47 -10.11 3.69 -4.68
C ALA A 47 -9.05 3.06 -5.60
N LEU A 48 -8.22 2.16 -5.08
CA LEU A 48 -7.20 1.44 -5.85
C LEU A 48 -7.83 0.51 -6.89
N GLU A 49 -8.87 -0.25 -6.52
CA GLU A 49 -9.63 -1.10 -7.44
C GLU A 49 -10.35 -0.29 -8.53
N LYS A 50 -10.97 0.83 -8.15
CA LYS A 50 -11.60 1.75 -9.13
C LYS A 50 -10.57 2.30 -10.12
N THR A 51 -9.36 2.59 -9.64
CA THR A 51 -8.25 3.04 -10.49
C THR A 51 -7.79 1.93 -11.43
N TYR A 52 -7.64 0.70 -10.92
CA TYR A 52 -7.30 -0.47 -11.71
C TYR A 52 -8.32 -0.72 -12.83
N LYS A 53 -9.62 -0.72 -12.51
CA LYS A 53 -10.70 -0.90 -13.51
C LYS A 53 -10.67 0.14 -14.63
N LYS A 54 -10.26 1.37 -14.34
CA LYS A 54 -10.21 2.47 -15.33
C LYS A 54 -8.90 2.53 -16.11
N LYS A 55 -7.78 2.08 -15.53
CA LYS A 55 -6.42 2.34 -16.04
C LYS A 55 -5.59 1.08 -16.28
N GLY A 56 -6.11 -0.10 -15.93
CA GLY A 56 -5.38 -1.37 -15.98
C GLY A 56 -4.27 -1.50 -14.94
N SER A 57 -4.15 -0.54 -14.00
CA SER A 57 -3.10 -0.52 -12.99
C SER A 57 -3.55 0.23 -11.74
N MET A 58 -3.09 -0.21 -10.55
CA MET A 58 -3.38 0.43 -9.26
C MET A 58 -2.50 1.67 -9.04
N LEU A 59 -2.65 2.68 -9.89
CA LEU A 59 -1.89 3.93 -9.81
C LEU A 59 -2.24 4.70 -8.52
N LEU A 60 -1.21 5.22 -7.84
CA LEU A 60 -1.38 5.90 -6.55
C LEU A 60 -1.96 7.30 -6.71
N THR A 61 -1.47 8.10 -7.67
CA THR A 61 -1.93 9.47 -7.90
C THR A 61 -3.43 9.57 -8.18
N PRO A 62 -4.01 8.76 -9.08
CA PRO A 62 -5.46 8.78 -9.30
C PRO A 62 -6.25 8.23 -8.11
N ALA A 63 -5.73 7.23 -7.39
CA ALA A 63 -6.38 6.70 -6.20
C ALA A 63 -6.42 7.74 -5.06
N GLN A 64 -5.31 8.43 -4.82
CA GLN A 64 -5.24 9.52 -3.85
C GLN A 64 -6.18 10.67 -4.23
N ALA A 65 -6.24 11.03 -5.52
CA ALA A 65 -7.17 12.06 -6.00
C ALA A 65 -8.65 11.73 -5.72
N LEU A 66 -9.02 10.44 -5.65
CA LEU A 66 -10.37 10.01 -5.28
C LEU A 66 -10.64 10.10 -3.77
N LEU A 67 -9.59 9.98 -2.96
CA LEU A 67 -9.66 9.89 -1.49
C LEU A 67 -9.45 11.24 -0.80
N GLY A 68 -8.69 12.13 -1.43
CA GLY A 68 -8.28 13.42 -0.89
C GLY A 68 -6.97 13.38 -0.09
N PRO A 69 -6.52 14.54 0.40
CA PRO A 69 -5.20 14.72 1.02
C PRO A 69 -5.05 14.06 2.40
N SER A 70 -6.14 13.55 2.98
CA SER A 70 -6.10 12.80 4.25
C SER A 70 -5.53 11.38 4.12
N PHE A 71 -5.27 10.94 2.88
CA PHE A 71 -4.63 9.67 2.55
C PHE A 71 -3.29 9.94 1.88
N THR A 72 -2.22 9.46 2.50
CA THR A 72 -0.86 9.64 2.00
C THR A 72 -0.51 8.61 0.93
N PHE A 73 0.52 8.89 0.12
CA PHE A 73 0.99 7.91 -0.86
C PHE A 73 1.59 6.68 -0.17
N GLU A 74 2.25 6.88 0.97
CA GLU A 74 2.83 5.84 1.82
C GLU A 74 1.75 4.87 2.30
N GLU A 75 0.63 5.37 2.83
CA GLU A 75 -0.50 4.53 3.26
C GLU A 75 -1.09 3.74 2.09
N LEU A 76 -1.24 4.36 0.92
CA LEU A 76 -1.75 3.66 -0.26
C LEU A 76 -0.79 2.56 -0.74
N ARG A 77 0.52 2.78 -0.64
CA ARG A 77 1.52 1.74 -0.95
C ARG A 77 1.43 0.58 0.01
N VAL A 78 1.33 0.85 1.31
CA VAL A 78 1.13 -0.19 2.33
C VAL A 78 -0.16 -0.96 2.05
N ALA A 79 -1.28 -0.27 1.76
CA ALA A 79 -2.54 -0.93 1.43
C ALA A 79 -2.41 -1.84 0.20
N ARG A 80 -1.69 -1.43 -0.85
CA ARG A 80 -1.46 -2.24 -2.06
C ARG A 80 -0.74 -3.56 -1.78
N LEU A 81 0.14 -3.63 -0.76
CA LEU A 81 0.81 -4.88 -0.41
C LEU A 81 -0.19 -6.00 -0.14
N PHE A 82 -1.35 -5.69 0.44
CA PHE A 82 -2.40 -6.65 0.78
C PHE A 82 -3.42 -6.91 -0.34
N LEU A 83 -3.26 -6.26 -1.50
CA LEU A 83 -4.19 -6.36 -2.64
C LEU A 83 -3.57 -7.06 -3.84
N ILE A 84 -2.35 -7.59 -3.70
CA ILE A 84 -1.70 -8.40 -4.74
C ILE A 84 -2.44 -9.75 -4.79
N THR A 85 -3.59 -9.75 -5.46
CA THR A 85 -4.24 -10.95 -5.95
C THR A 85 -3.43 -11.52 -7.13
N PRO A 86 -3.23 -12.84 -7.20
CA PRO A 86 -2.68 -13.53 -8.38
C PRO A 86 -3.55 -13.33 -9.62
#